data_AF-A0A7S1P4P6-F1
#
_entry.id   AF-A0A7S1P4P6-F1
#
_cell.length_a   1.000
_cell.length_b   1.000
_cell.length_c   1.000
_cell.angle_alpha   90.00
_cell.angle_beta   90.00
_cell.angle_gamma   90.00
#
_symmetry.space_group_name_H-M   'P 1'
#
loop_
_entity.id
_entity.type
_entity.pdbx_description
1 polymer ?
#
loop_
_entity_poly.entity_id
_entity_poly.type
_entity_poly.pdbx_seq_one_letter_code
_entity_poly.pdbx_strand_id
1 'polypeptide(L)'
;MMEELCVWQDREIKFDQPPQLLRLRAGETQIDSMNAIEDTKGNNGERGMMLVTNLRVIWTAAKNLRTNLSIGLNCITSVNIRQVVSKLKGPTQALFLMTKHSGTRFEFIFTSLVRNSPRLFTTILAVHRAYETSRLYRDLKLRGAIIQDRELVMLPLEHLYDKVTGIWNLSSDQGNLGTFCISNVRVVWFANLAENFNVSVPYLQMKSISVRNSKFGEALVIETTQASGGYILGFRADPQELLAQLHKQISNLHKVFSQTPVFGVEYSIEEKSGPTGPKMPNLEDDVQIVPGEDVEPSLLYYAEGQKAAEAKEPVFSPELGLAIEELREGATVDSLWSVI
;
A
#
# COMPACT_ATOMS: atom_id res chain seq x y z
N MET A 1 -12.05 11.17 17.25
CA MET A 1 -12.11 11.04 15.78
C MET A 1 -10.69 11.07 15.19
N MET A 2 -9.86 10.08 15.50
CA MET A 2 -8.44 10.01 15.11
C MET A 2 -8.10 8.66 14.44
N GLU A 3 -9.13 7.90 14.01
CA GLU A 3 -8.98 6.62 13.28
C GLU A 3 -9.00 6.80 11.75
N GLU A 4 -9.43 7.97 11.23
CA GLU A 4 -9.63 8.19 9.78
C GLU A 4 -8.35 8.27 8.94
N LEU A 5 -7.17 8.39 9.56
CA LEU A 5 -5.90 8.48 8.82
C LEU A 5 -5.28 7.12 8.49
N CYS A 6 -5.74 6.02 9.10
CA CYS A 6 -5.19 4.71 8.80
C CYS A 6 -5.71 4.20 7.45
N VAL A 7 -4.84 4.21 6.43
CA VAL A 7 -5.14 3.66 5.11
C VAL A 7 -4.74 2.19 5.09
N TRP A 8 -5.73 1.33 5.30
CA TRP A 8 -5.52 -0.12 5.25
C TRP A 8 -5.68 -0.66 3.83
N GLN A 9 -6.44 0.02 2.97
CA GLN A 9 -6.88 -0.50 1.66
C GLN A 9 -5.73 -0.93 0.76
N ASP A 10 -4.59 -0.23 0.81
CA ASP A 10 -3.40 -0.59 0.03
C ASP A 10 -2.43 -1.50 0.78
N ARG A 11 -2.54 -1.63 2.10
CA ARG A 11 -1.56 -2.29 2.99
C ARG A 11 -2.00 -3.65 3.56
N GLU A 12 -3.28 -3.98 3.44
CA GLU A 12 -3.85 -5.22 3.97
C GLU A 12 -4.50 -6.07 2.89
N ILE A 13 -4.67 -7.35 3.22
CA ILE A 13 -5.46 -8.31 2.45
C ILE A 13 -6.65 -8.67 3.33
N LYS A 14 -7.87 -8.48 2.82
CA LYS A 14 -9.09 -8.83 3.53
C LYS A 14 -9.98 -9.75 2.73
N PHE A 15 -10.63 -10.67 3.44
CA PHE A 15 -11.57 -11.64 2.93
C PHE A 15 -12.96 -11.33 3.47
N ASP A 16 -13.99 -11.58 2.68
CA ASP A 16 -15.41 -11.57 3.05
C ASP A 16 -15.84 -10.32 3.84
N GLN A 17 -15.42 -9.15 3.33
CA GLN A 17 -15.69 -7.88 3.97
C GLN A 17 -17.13 -7.42 3.72
N PRO A 18 -17.75 -6.71 4.69
CA PRO A 18 -19.05 -6.10 4.47
C PRO A 18 -18.99 -5.04 3.34
N PRO A 19 -20.07 -4.83 2.58
CA PRO A 19 -20.09 -3.93 1.42
C PRO A 19 -19.61 -2.51 1.72
N GLN A 20 -19.82 -2.02 2.95
CA GLN A 20 -19.39 -0.71 3.41
C GLN A 20 -17.86 -0.54 3.34
N LEU A 21 -17.09 -1.61 3.58
CA LEU A 21 -15.62 -1.60 3.54
C LEU A 21 -15.06 -1.81 2.11
N LEU A 22 -15.91 -2.24 1.18
CA LEU A 22 -15.58 -2.34 -0.25
C LEU A 22 -15.83 -1.04 -1.01
N ARG A 23 -16.59 -0.10 -0.43
CA ARG A 23 -16.77 1.24 -1.02
C ARG A 23 -15.42 1.94 -1.16
N LEU A 24 -15.30 2.73 -2.22
CA LEU A 24 -14.10 3.53 -2.48
C LEU A 24 -13.97 4.59 -1.39
N ARG A 25 -12.79 4.64 -0.75
CA ARG A 25 -12.48 5.69 0.22
C ARG A 25 -12.22 7.03 -0.47
N ALA A 26 -12.14 8.10 0.32
CA ALA A 26 -11.62 9.38 -0.18
C ALA A 26 -10.21 9.20 -0.77
N GLY A 27 -10.02 9.74 -1.98
CA GLY A 27 -8.80 9.59 -2.78
C GLY A 27 -8.67 8.26 -3.55
N GLU A 28 -9.51 7.26 -3.26
CA GLU A 28 -9.55 6.01 -4.02
C GLU A 28 -10.46 6.16 -5.23
N THR A 29 -9.97 5.76 -6.41
CA THR A 29 -10.69 5.86 -7.67
C THR A 29 -10.73 4.51 -8.38
N GLN A 30 -11.88 4.18 -8.96
CA GLN A 30 -12.00 3.03 -9.85
C GLN A 30 -11.27 3.33 -11.16
N ILE A 31 -10.37 2.44 -11.53
CA ILE A 31 -9.61 2.50 -12.79
C ILE A 31 -10.28 1.64 -13.85
N ASP A 32 -10.56 0.38 -13.53
CA ASP A 32 -11.10 -0.59 -14.47
C ASP A 32 -11.96 -1.64 -13.74
N SER A 33 -12.79 -2.34 -14.48
CA SER A 33 -13.63 -3.42 -13.94
C SER A 33 -14.02 -4.41 -15.01
N MET A 34 -14.07 -5.69 -14.67
CA MET A 34 -14.51 -6.76 -15.57
C MET A 34 -15.39 -7.76 -14.84
N ASN A 35 -16.50 -8.13 -15.49
CA ASN A 35 -17.36 -9.23 -15.06
C ASN A 35 -16.83 -10.57 -15.56
N ALA A 36 -17.37 -11.66 -15.00
CA ALA A 36 -17.05 -13.02 -15.42
C ALA A 36 -15.54 -13.36 -15.24
N ILE A 37 -14.98 -12.88 -14.13
CA ILE A 37 -13.68 -13.32 -13.62
C ILE A 37 -13.93 -14.35 -12.53
N GLU A 38 -13.39 -15.55 -12.69
CA GLU A 38 -13.47 -16.65 -11.73
C GLU A 38 -12.28 -16.59 -10.77
N ASP A 39 -12.54 -16.72 -9.46
CA ASP A 39 -11.48 -17.04 -8.51
C ASP A 39 -11.24 -18.55 -8.53
N THR A 40 -10.14 -18.96 -9.15
CA THR A 40 -9.84 -20.38 -9.37
C THR A 40 -9.18 -21.04 -8.17
N LYS A 41 -8.60 -20.24 -7.25
CA LYS A 41 -7.88 -20.76 -6.09
C LYS A 41 -8.83 -21.05 -4.93
N GLY A 42 -9.60 -20.05 -4.49
CA GLY A 42 -10.46 -20.18 -3.32
C GLY A 42 -11.87 -20.64 -3.64
N ASN A 43 -12.46 -20.10 -4.71
CA ASN A 43 -13.88 -20.27 -5.04
C ASN A 43 -14.08 -20.87 -6.45
N ASN A 44 -13.42 -22.01 -6.70
CA ASN A 44 -13.43 -22.67 -8.00
C ASN A 44 -14.87 -22.96 -8.49
N GLY A 45 -15.19 -22.56 -9.72
CA GLY A 45 -16.53 -22.65 -10.29
C GLY A 45 -17.43 -21.44 -10.03
N GLU A 46 -17.01 -20.48 -9.19
CA GLU A 46 -17.76 -19.26 -8.92
C GLU A 46 -17.25 -18.07 -9.76
N ARG A 47 -18.14 -17.54 -10.61
CA ARG A 47 -17.89 -16.31 -11.35
C ARG A 47 -18.09 -15.10 -10.44
N GLY A 48 -17.27 -14.09 -10.63
CA GLY A 48 -17.38 -12.81 -9.94
C GLY A 48 -17.12 -11.61 -10.84
N MET A 49 -17.14 -10.43 -10.21
CA MET A 49 -16.71 -9.17 -10.78
C MET A 49 -15.38 -8.79 -10.14
N MET A 50 -14.42 -8.40 -10.96
CA MET A 50 -13.16 -7.83 -10.51
C MET A 50 -13.16 -6.32 -10.77
N LEU A 51 -12.77 -5.56 -9.75
CA LEU A 51 -12.67 -4.12 -9.73
C LEU A 51 -11.22 -3.74 -9.39
N VAL A 52 -10.62 -2.88 -10.20
CA VAL A 52 -9.25 -2.41 -10.02
C VAL A 52 -9.31 -0.94 -9.65
N THR A 53 -8.75 -0.59 -8.50
CA THR A 53 -8.65 0.79 -8.02
C THR A 53 -7.21 1.24 -8.03
N ASN A 54 -6.97 2.51 -7.73
CA ASN A 54 -5.63 3.04 -7.54
C ASN A 54 -4.92 2.55 -6.26
N LEU A 55 -5.59 1.79 -5.38
CA LEU A 55 -5.03 1.30 -4.11
C LEU A 55 -5.09 -0.23 -3.94
N ARG A 56 -6.08 -0.89 -4.55
CA ARG A 56 -6.32 -2.32 -4.36
C ARG A 56 -7.02 -2.96 -5.56
N VAL A 57 -6.96 -4.29 -5.59
CA VAL A 57 -7.79 -5.12 -6.45
C VAL A 57 -8.88 -5.73 -5.59
N ILE A 58 -10.13 -5.59 -6.01
CA ILE A 58 -11.31 -6.14 -5.34
C ILE A 58 -11.93 -7.19 -6.24
N TRP A 59 -12.25 -8.36 -5.69
CA TRP A 59 -13.06 -9.36 -6.37
C TRP A 59 -14.30 -9.66 -5.53
N THR A 60 -15.46 -9.75 -6.16
CA THR A 60 -16.72 -10.05 -5.49
C THR A 60 -17.46 -11.14 -6.26
N ALA A 61 -17.88 -12.17 -5.56
CA ALA A 61 -18.59 -13.28 -6.17
C ALA A 61 -19.98 -12.83 -6.66
N ALA A 62 -20.41 -13.33 -7.82
CA ALA A 62 -21.66 -12.87 -8.45
C ALA A 62 -22.91 -13.49 -7.84
N LYS A 63 -22.80 -14.67 -7.18
CA LYS A 63 -23.93 -15.35 -6.56
C LYS A 63 -24.07 -14.98 -5.08
N ASN A 64 -22.95 -14.89 -4.37
CA ASN A 64 -22.91 -14.51 -2.96
C ASN A 64 -22.02 -13.30 -2.73
N LEU A 65 -22.60 -12.11 -2.60
CA LEU A 65 -21.85 -10.86 -2.39
C LEU A 65 -21.05 -10.84 -1.06
N ARG A 66 -21.36 -11.74 -0.12
CA ARG A 66 -20.57 -11.89 1.11
C ARG A 66 -19.18 -12.46 0.82
N THR A 67 -19.04 -13.24 -0.24
CA THR A 67 -17.77 -13.83 -0.65
C THR A 67 -17.01 -12.82 -1.50
N ASN A 68 -15.95 -12.23 -0.94
CA ASN A 68 -15.18 -11.20 -1.61
C ASN A 68 -13.73 -11.14 -1.12
N LEU A 69 -12.89 -10.50 -1.93
CA LEU A 69 -11.47 -10.31 -1.70
C LEU A 69 -11.12 -8.84 -1.90
N SER A 70 -10.34 -8.27 -0.99
CA SER A 70 -9.74 -6.94 -1.12
C SER A 70 -8.24 -7.07 -0.95
N ILE A 71 -7.48 -6.91 -2.03
CA ILE A 71 -6.04 -7.11 -2.07
C ILE A 71 -5.34 -5.76 -2.26
N GLY A 72 -4.71 -5.24 -1.21
CA GLY A 72 -3.94 -4.01 -1.28
C GLY A 72 -2.72 -4.11 -2.21
N LEU A 73 -2.48 -3.07 -3.01
CA LEU A 73 -1.38 -3.07 -3.99
C LEU A 73 0.01 -3.16 -3.32
N ASN A 74 0.18 -2.63 -2.10
CA ASN A 74 1.44 -2.75 -1.34
C ASN A 74 1.73 -4.19 -0.88
N CYS A 75 0.71 -5.04 -0.80
CA CYS A 75 0.88 -6.45 -0.46
C CYS A 75 1.32 -7.30 -1.64
N ILE A 76 1.19 -6.80 -2.89
CA ILE A 76 1.51 -7.56 -4.09
C ILE A 76 3.01 -7.60 -4.30
N THR A 77 3.57 -8.81 -4.29
CA THR A 77 4.99 -9.07 -4.54
C THR A 77 5.28 -9.43 -5.99
N SER A 78 4.33 -10.06 -6.68
CA SER A 78 4.46 -10.43 -8.09
C SER A 78 3.10 -10.52 -8.77
N VAL A 79 3.05 -10.03 -10.01
CA VAL A 79 1.89 -10.13 -10.91
C VAL A 79 2.33 -10.90 -12.15
N ASN A 80 1.69 -12.04 -12.44
CA ASN A 80 2.00 -12.83 -13.63
C ASN A 80 0.73 -13.16 -14.42
N ILE A 81 0.78 -13.05 -15.74
CA ILE A 81 -0.29 -13.47 -16.63
C ILE A 81 0.16 -14.72 -17.36
N ARG A 82 -0.61 -15.80 -17.26
CA ARG A 82 -0.30 -17.09 -17.90
C ARG A 82 -1.47 -17.59 -18.72
N GLN A 83 -1.18 -18.28 -19.81
CA GLN A 83 -2.17 -19.09 -20.51
C GLN A 83 -2.37 -20.39 -19.74
N VAL A 84 -3.61 -20.70 -19.38
CA VAL A 84 -4.01 -21.89 -18.63
C VAL A 84 -5.18 -22.58 -19.33
N VAL A 85 -5.37 -23.87 -19.09
CA VAL A 85 -6.55 -24.58 -19.58
C VAL A 85 -7.57 -24.66 -18.45
N SER A 86 -8.62 -23.84 -18.53
CA SER A 86 -9.76 -23.90 -17.62
C SER A 86 -10.58 -25.15 -17.88
N LYS A 87 -11.01 -25.85 -16.83
CA LYS A 87 -11.93 -27.00 -16.93
C LYS A 87 -13.28 -26.60 -17.56
N LEU A 88 -13.71 -25.35 -17.40
CA LEU A 88 -15.01 -24.86 -17.87
C LEU A 88 -14.98 -24.36 -19.33
N LYS A 89 -13.84 -23.87 -19.81
CA LYS A 89 -13.76 -23.18 -21.12
C LYS A 89 -12.58 -23.57 -22.03
N GLY A 90 -11.70 -24.47 -21.60
CA GLY A 90 -10.48 -24.78 -22.34
C GLY A 90 -9.43 -23.67 -22.19
N PRO A 91 -8.58 -23.39 -23.20
CA PRO A 91 -7.47 -22.45 -23.08
C PRO A 91 -7.96 -21.01 -22.85
N THR A 92 -7.46 -20.38 -21.79
CA THR A 92 -7.79 -19.01 -21.36
C THR A 92 -6.61 -18.37 -20.63
N GLN A 93 -6.67 -17.06 -20.38
CA GLN A 93 -5.70 -16.37 -19.55
C GLN A 93 -6.09 -16.40 -18.07
N ALA A 94 -5.10 -16.59 -17.21
CA ALA A 94 -5.20 -16.43 -15.77
C ALA A 94 -4.16 -15.44 -15.24
N LEU A 95 -4.59 -14.65 -14.26
CA LEU A 95 -3.79 -13.73 -13.48
C LEU A 95 -3.39 -14.40 -12.16
N PHE A 96 -2.09 -14.47 -11.92
CA PHE A 96 -1.49 -14.95 -10.69
C PHE A 96 -0.98 -13.75 -9.90
N LEU A 97 -1.55 -13.53 -8.72
CA LEU A 97 -1.08 -12.52 -7.77
C LEU A 97 -0.43 -13.23 -6.59
N MET A 98 0.88 -13.04 -6.45
CA MET A 98 1.61 -13.43 -5.25
C MET A 98 1.66 -12.25 -4.31
N THR A 99 1.24 -12.45 -3.07
CA THR A 99 1.22 -11.39 -2.08
C THR A 99 1.92 -11.81 -0.79
N LYS A 100 2.34 -10.82 -0.01
CA LYS A 100 2.86 -11.01 1.34
C LYS A 100 2.20 -9.99 2.26
N HIS A 101 1.64 -10.47 3.36
CA HIS A 101 1.06 -9.61 4.38
C HIS A 101 1.31 -10.24 5.76
N SER A 102 1.81 -9.45 6.71
CA SER A 102 2.09 -9.88 8.10
C SER A 102 2.91 -11.17 8.21
N GLY A 103 3.93 -11.31 7.35
CA GLY A 103 4.79 -12.50 7.30
C GLY A 103 4.25 -13.63 6.40
N THR A 104 2.94 -13.71 6.22
CA THR A 104 2.26 -14.77 5.47
C THR A 104 2.23 -14.48 3.97
N ARG A 105 2.42 -15.52 3.15
CA ARG A 105 2.38 -15.46 1.69
C ARG A 105 1.08 -16.04 1.16
N PHE A 106 0.37 -15.26 0.35
CA PHE A 106 -0.84 -15.71 -0.32
C PHE A 106 -0.65 -15.76 -1.84
N GLU A 107 -1.37 -16.66 -2.48
CA GLU A 107 -1.48 -16.80 -3.91
C GLU A 107 -2.95 -16.69 -4.31
N PHE A 108 -3.25 -15.76 -5.23
CA PHE A 108 -4.56 -15.62 -5.84
C PHE A 108 -4.47 -15.94 -7.32
N ILE A 109 -5.44 -16.71 -7.83
CA ILE A 109 -5.50 -17.11 -9.23
C ILE A 109 -6.85 -16.73 -9.78
N PHE A 110 -6.86 -15.77 -10.71
CA PHE A 110 -8.08 -15.29 -11.35
C PHE A 110 -8.11 -15.65 -12.81
N THR A 111 -9.16 -16.34 -13.24
CA THR A 111 -9.31 -16.81 -14.61
C THR A 111 -10.38 -15.99 -15.33
N SER A 112 -10.07 -15.46 -16.51
CA SER A 112 -11.08 -14.82 -17.35
C SER A 112 -11.97 -15.87 -17.99
N LEU A 113 -13.29 -15.72 -17.83
CA LEU A 113 -14.26 -16.54 -18.55
C LEU A 113 -14.64 -15.93 -19.90
N VAL A 114 -14.24 -14.69 -20.21
CA VAL A 114 -14.56 -14.06 -21.50
C VAL A 114 -13.54 -14.51 -22.56
N ARG A 115 -14.01 -14.81 -23.78
CA ARG A 115 -13.12 -15.13 -24.91
C ARG A 115 -12.42 -13.83 -25.34
N ASN A 116 -11.09 -13.88 -25.51
CA ASN A 116 -10.12 -12.78 -25.76
C ASN A 116 -9.37 -12.30 -24.51
N SER A 117 -8.13 -11.84 -24.73
CA SER A 117 -7.20 -11.37 -23.69
C SER A 117 -7.87 -10.30 -22.82
N PRO A 118 -8.16 -10.56 -21.52
CA PRO A 118 -8.68 -9.53 -20.62
C PRO A 118 -7.69 -8.38 -20.51
N ARG A 119 -7.99 -7.26 -21.17
CA ARG A 119 -7.31 -5.97 -20.97
C ARG A 119 -7.19 -5.61 -19.47
N LEU A 120 -8.13 -6.08 -18.65
CA LEU A 120 -8.07 -5.88 -17.20
C LEU A 120 -6.76 -6.39 -16.57
N PHE A 121 -6.23 -7.53 -17.01
CA PHE A 121 -5.00 -8.08 -16.42
C PHE A 121 -3.78 -7.21 -16.76
N THR A 122 -3.73 -6.67 -17.97
CA THR A 122 -2.70 -5.69 -18.34
C THR A 122 -2.88 -4.36 -17.58
N THR A 123 -4.12 -3.95 -17.32
CA THR A 123 -4.42 -2.79 -16.47
C THR A 123 -3.87 -3.00 -15.05
N ILE A 124 -4.10 -4.17 -14.44
CA ILE A 124 -3.57 -4.48 -13.08
C ILE A 124 -2.05 -4.37 -13.03
N LEU A 125 -1.36 -4.93 -14.04
CA LEU A 125 0.10 -4.85 -14.12
C LEU A 125 0.58 -3.39 -14.21
N ALA A 126 -0.05 -2.58 -15.05
CA ALA A 126 0.31 -1.18 -15.23
C ALA A 126 0.02 -0.33 -13.99
N VAL A 127 -1.13 -0.54 -13.35
CA VAL A 127 -1.52 0.14 -12.11
C VAL A 127 -0.60 -0.25 -10.96
N HIS A 128 -0.25 -1.53 -10.81
CA HIS A 128 0.71 -1.99 -9.79
C HIS A 128 2.08 -1.34 -10.00
N ARG A 129 2.55 -1.23 -11.25
CA ARG A 129 3.79 -0.51 -11.56
C ARG A 129 3.70 0.98 -11.18
N ALA A 130 2.61 1.65 -11.55
CA ALA A 130 2.37 3.05 -11.19
C ALA A 130 2.33 3.25 -9.66
N TYR A 131 1.73 2.30 -8.94
CA TYR A 131 1.72 2.27 -7.48
C TYR A 131 3.13 2.19 -6.91
N GLU A 132 3.96 1.25 -7.38
CA GLU A 132 5.35 1.09 -6.92
C GLU A 132 6.24 2.30 -7.22
N THR A 133 6.07 2.93 -8.38
CA THR A 133 6.89 4.11 -8.76
C THR A 133 6.48 5.40 -8.05
N SER A 134 5.32 5.43 -7.38
CA SER A 134 4.75 6.62 -6.72
C SER A 134 4.84 6.56 -5.18
N ARG A 135 5.70 5.70 -4.62
CA ARG A 135 5.79 5.49 -3.16
C ARG A 135 6.10 6.77 -2.37
N LEU A 136 6.82 7.74 -2.93
CA LEU A 136 7.14 9.00 -2.24
C LEU A 136 5.93 9.87 -1.86
N TYR A 137 4.75 9.61 -2.43
CA TYR A 137 3.49 10.24 -1.99
C TYR A 137 2.94 9.65 -0.70
N ARG A 138 3.36 8.44 -0.32
CA ARG A 138 2.72 7.63 0.72
C ARG A 138 3.68 7.15 1.79
N ASP A 139 4.95 6.98 1.47
CA ASP A 139 5.95 6.42 2.37
C ASP A 139 6.93 7.51 2.85
N LEU A 140 7.23 7.49 4.15
CA LEU A 140 8.25 8.33 4.74
C LEU A 140 9.63 7.94 4.20
N LYS A 141 10.44 8.93 3.82
CA LYS A 141 11.80 8.70 3.33
C LYS A 141 12.81 9.49 4.15
N LEU A 142 13.78 8.78 4.72
CA LEU A 142 14.99 9.35 5.31
C LEU A 142 16.14 9.22 4.31
N ARG A 143 16.97 10.26 4.21
CA ARG A 143 18.19 10.28 3.39
C ARG A 143 17.94 9.84 1.94
N GLY A 144 16.90 10.39 1.32
CA GLY A 144 16.53 10.09 -0.06
C GLY A 144 17.29 10.96 -1.06
N ALA A 145 17.43 10.48 -2.29
CA ALA A 145 17.86 11.31 -3.43
C ALA A 145 16.66 12.13 -3.94
N ILE A 146 16.28 13.15 -3.16
CA ILE A 146 15.10 14.00 -3.42
C ILE A 146 15.48 15.47 -3.69
N ILE A 147 16.76 15.81 -3.52
CA ILE A 147 17.30 17.16 -3.75
C ILE A 147 18.27 17.08 -4.92
N GLN A 148 18.16 18.03 -5.83
CA GLN A 148 19.08 18.23 -6.94
C GLN A 148 19.33 19.72 -7.09
N ASP A 149 20.60 20.12 -7.15
CA ASP A 149 21.01 21.53 -7.31
C ASP A 149 20.38 22.48 -6.26
N ARG A 150 20.30 22.03 -4.99
CA ARG A 150 19.64 22.74 -3.86
C ARG A 150 18.14 22.99 -4.02
N GLU A 151 17.50 22.29 -4.95
CA GLU A 151 16.06 22.33 -5.19
C GLU A 151 15.42 20.97 -4.96
N LEU A 152 14.16 20.99 -4.53
CA LEU A 152 13.37 19.77 -4.34
C LEU A 152 12.98 19.21 -5.71
N VAL A 153 13.29 17.92 -5.92
CA VAL A 153 12.76 17.18 -7.07
C VAL A 153 11.28 16.90 -6.85
N MET A 154 10.45 17.66 -7.56
CA MET A 154 8.99 17.62 -7.46
C MET A 154 8.43 16.31 -8.01
N LEU A 155 7.46 15.73 -7.32
CA LEU A 155 6.67 14.60 -7.84
C LEU A 155 5.65 15.10 -8.89
N PRO A 156 5.14 14.24 -9.80
CA PRO A 156 4.27 14.66 -10.90
C PRO A 156 3.04 15.54 -10.55
N LEU A 157 2.40 15.28 -9.42
CA LEU A 157 1.22 15.96 -8.88
C LEU A 157 1.55 16.90 -7.71
N GLU A 158 2.84 17.06 -7.41
CA GLU A 158 3.32 17.86 -6.30
C GLU A 158 3.41 19.33 -6.70
N HIS A 159 2.83 20.20 -5.87
CA HIS A 159 2.86 21.65 -6.00
C HIS A 159 3.47 22.24 -4.73
N LEU A 160 4.54 23.00 -4.89
CA LEU A 160 5.24 23.66 -3.79
C LEU A 160 4.45 24.89 -3.37
N TYR A 161 4.09 25.00 -2.09
CA TYR A 161 3.44 26.18 -1.52
C TYR A 161 4.46 27.16 -0.94
N ASP A 162 5.47 26.65 -0.23
CA ASP A 162 6.45 27.49 0.42
C ASP A 162 7.82 26.80 0.57
N LYS A 163 8.86 27.62 0.57
CA LYS A 163 10.26 27.23 0.77
C LYS A 163 10.86 28.13 1.85
N VAL A 164 11.08 27.56 3.03
CA VAL A 164 11.51 28.30 4.21
C VAL A 164 12.91 27.87 4.62
N THR A 165 13.87 28.78 4.48
CA THR A 165 15.26 28.57 4.90
C THR A 165 15.44 28.87 6.40
N GLY A 166 16.53 28.39 6.99
CA GLY A 166 16.88 28.76 8.37
C GLY A 166 16.26 27.86 9.42
N ILE A 167 15.80 26.67 9.00
CA ILE A 167 15.09 25.72 9.86
C ILE A 167 16.08 24.73 10.43
N TRP A 168 16.17 24.68 11.75
CA TRP A 168 17.04 23.76 12.47
C TRP A 168 16.34 22.43 12.71
N ASN A 169 16.97 21.33 12.33
CA ASN A 169 16.56 20.01 12.76
C ASN A 169 17.18 19.68 14.13
N LEU A 170 16.36 19.22 15.07
CA LEU A 170 16.71 18.93 16.45
C LEU A 170 16.86 17.43 16.75
N SER A 171 16.99 16.58 15.73
CA SER A 171 17.12 15.12 15.90
C SER A 171 18.53 14.66 16.29
N SER A 172 19.53 15.56 16.24
CA SER A 172 20.93 15.30 16.59
C SER A 172 21.43 16.23 17.68
N ASP A 173 22.47 15.81 18.41
CA ASP A 173 23.08 16.59 19.51
C ASP A 173 23.64 17.94 19.04
N GLN A 174 24.04 18.02 17.77
CA GLN A 174 24.33 19.25 17.06
C GLN A 174 23.17 19.53 16.11
N GLY A 175 22.48 20.66 16.28
CA GLY A 175 21.39 21.05 15.38
C GLY A 175 21.92 21.23 13.96
N ASN A 176 21.17 20.78 12.96
CA ASN A 176 21.53 20.97 11.56
C ASN A 176 20.67 22.07 10.94
N LEU A 177 21.30 23.08 10.33
CA LEU A 177 20.60 24.14 9.61
C LEU A 177 20.18 23.65 8.22
N GLY A 178 18.91 23.85 7.90
CA GLY A 178 18.35 23.38 6.65
C GLY A 178 17.24 24.26 6.11
N THR A 179 16.55 23.69 5.13
CA THR A 179 15.46 24.32 4.40
C THR A 179 14.25 23.40 4.42
N PHE A 180 13.08 23.97 4.73
CA PHE A 180 11.78 23.32 4.53
C PHE A 180 11.26 23.60 3.12
N CYS A 181 10.68 22.57 2.52
CA CYS A 181 9.82 22.66 1.35
C CYS A 181 8.46 22.08 1.73
N ILE A 182 7.41 22.90 1.65
CA ILE A 182 6.04 22.55 2.03
C ILE A 182 5.23 22.45 0.75
N SER A 183 4.75 21.26 0.42
CA SER A 183 3.93 21.01 -0.78
C SER A 183 2.51 20.60 -0.42
N ASN A 184 1.70 20.31 -1.43
CA ASN A 184 0.35 19.76 -1.27
C ASN A 184 0.31 18.30 -0.79
N VAL A 185 1.41 17.54 -0.86
CA VAL A 185 1.42 16.09 -0.53
C VAL A 185 2.37 15.72 0.60
N ARG A 186 3.41 16.51 0.85
CA ARG A 186 4.44 16.21 1.85
C ARG A 186 5.15 17.46 2.36
N VAL A 187 5.84 17.30 3.49
CA VAL A 187 6.82 18.27 3.98
C VAL A 187 8.20 17.65 3.86
N VAL A 188 9.12 18.36 3.22
CA VAL A 188 10.51 17.95 3.06
C VAL A 188 11.42 18.90 3.80
N TRP A 189 12.35 18.37 4.58
CA TRP A 189 13.46 19.13 5.15
C TRP A 189 14.79 18.55 4.66
N PHE A 190 15.74 19.40 4.31
CA PHE A 190 17.10 18.98 3.98
C PHE A 190 18.14 19.95 4.56
N ALA A 191 19.29 19.43 4.95
CA ALA A 191 20.38 20.24 5.48
C ALA A 191 21.12 21.00 4.35
N ASN A 192 21.48 22.26 4.61
CA ASN A 192 22.09 23.13 3.61
C ASN A 192 23.53 22.75 3.27
N LEU A 193 24.25 22.13 4.22
CA LEU A 193 25.65 21.71 4.05
C LEU A 193 25.79 20.26 3.59
N ALA A 194 24.72 19.46 3.73
CA ALA A 194 24.72 18.04 3.44
C ALA A 194 23.33 17.61 2.95
N GLU A 195 23.08 17.75 1.65
CA GLU A 195 21.75 17.51 1.06
C GLU A 195 21.26 16.07 1.23
N ASN A 196 22.17 15.10 1.38
CA ASN A 196 21.83 13.72 1.70
C ASN A 196 21.26 13.54 3.12
N PHE A 197 21.45 14.52 4.00
CA PHE A 197 20.77 14.60 5.28
C PHE A 197 19.43 15.32 5.11
N ASN A 198 18.43 14.54 4.71
CA ASN A 198 17.08 15.02 4.46
C ASN A 198 16.02 14.04 4.99
N VAL A 199 14.81 14.55 5.12
CA VAL A 199 13.61 13.80 5.45
C VAL A 199 12.44 14.31 4.60
N SER A 200 11.69 13.37 4.02
CA SER A 200 10.44 13.61 3.29
C SER A 200 9.31 12.92 4.06
N VAL A 201 8.38 13.70 4.59
CA VAL A 201 7.25 13.24 5.39
C VAL A 201 5.95 13.52 4.63
N PRO A 202 5.34 12.51 3.98
CA PRO A 202 4.01 12.66 3.41
C PRO A 202 2.98 12.98 4.48
N TYR A 203 1.98 13.79 4.14
CA TYR A 203 0.87 14.08 5.06
C TYR A 203 0.15 12.81 5.50
N LEU A 204 0.10 11.79 4.62
CA LEU A 204 -0.44 10.48 4.92
C LEU A 204 0.20 9.79 6.13
N GLN A 205 1.48 10.07 6.40
CA GLN A 205 2.24 9.45 7.48
C GLN A 205 2.29 10.31 8.74
N MET A 206 1.69 11.51 8.74
CA MET A 206 1.66 12.37 9.92
C MET A 206 0.54 11.92 10.86
N LYS A 207 0.90 11.65 12.11
CA LYS A 207 -0.05 11.35 13.19
C LYS A 207 -0.47 12.62 13.91
N SER A 208 0.50 13.49 14.24
CA SER A 208 0.23 14.75 14.91
C SER A 208 1.26 15.83 14.55
N ILE A 209 0.80 17.08 14.55
CA ILE A 209 1.63 18.27 14.31
C ILE A 209 1.41 19.22 15.48
N SER A 210 2.43 19.43 16.30
CA SER A 210 2.32 20.21 17.54
C SER A 210 3.53 21.11 17.75
N VAL A 211 3.39 22.17 18.55
CA VAL A 211 4.52 22.94 19.06
C VAL A 211 4.81 22.46 20.48
N ARG A 212 6.07 22.14 20.77
CA ARG A 212 6.51 21.66 22.09
C ARG A 212 7.78 22.38 22.53
N ASN A 213 7.94 22.54 23.84
CA ASN A 213 9.19 23.03 24.43
C ASN A 213 10.30 22.00 24.27
N SER A 214 11.46 22.44 23.81
CA SER A 214 12.70 21.65 23.72
C SER A 214 13.81 22.30 24.54
N LYS A 215 14.96 21.62 24.68
CA LYS A 215 16.18 22.19 25.29
C LYS A 215 16.66 23.47 24.58
N PHE A 216 16.25 23.68 23.32
CA PHE A 216 16.72 24.75 22.45
C PHE A 216 15.65 25.79 22.14
N GLY A 217 14.56 25.82 22.92
CA GLY A 217 13.38 26.68 22.70
C GLY A 217 12.17 25.89 22.18
N GLU A 218 11.11 26.59 21.81
CA GLU A 218 9.93 25.97 21.17
C GLU A 218 10.29 25.39 19.81
N ALA A 219 9.71 24.23 19.51
CA ALA A 219 9.95 23.52 18.26
C ALA A 219 8.66 22.94 17.69
N LEU A 220 8.57 22.94 16.37
CA LEU A 220 7.56 22.22 15.61
C LEU A 220 7.91 20.75 15.67
N VAL A 221 6.98 19.95 16.18
CA VAL A 221 7.11 18.50 16.31
C VAL A 221 6.10 17.83 15.38
N ILE A 222 6.63 17.07 14.42
CA ILE A 222 5.85 16.18 13.55
C ILE A 222 6.06 14.76 14.05
N GLU A 223 4.99 14.15 14.56
CA GLU A 223 4.95 12.74 14.95
C GLU A 223 4.39 11.92 13.79
N THR A 224 5.04 10.82 13.43
CA THR A 224 4.60 9.96 12.33
C THR A 224 3.82 8.75 12.86
N THR A 225 3.05 8.11 11.99
CA THR A 225 2.29 6.89 12.32
C THR A 225 3.23 5.74 12.74
N GLN A 226 2.72 4.79 13.53
CA GLN A 226 3.49 3.59 13.90
C GLN A 226 3.87 2.75 12.66
N ALA A 227 3.01 2.73 11.64
CA ALA A 227 3.28 2.06 10.36
C ALA A 227 4.50 2.63 9.61
N SER A 228 4.88 3.88 9.88
CA SER A 228 6.09 4.52 9.33
C SER A 228 7.26 4.54 10.30
N GLY A 229 7.18 3.85 11.44
CA GLY A 229 8.25 3.77 12.45
C GLY A 229 8.08 4.69 13.66
N GLY A 230 7.00 5.47 13.75
CA GLY A 230 6.71 6.28 14.93
C GLY A 230 7.74 7.38 15.23
N TYR A 231 8.30 8.00 14.18
CA TYR A 231 9.33 9.02 14.32
C TYR A 231 8.77 10.30 14.98
N ILE A 232 9.61 10.93 15.81
CA ILE A 232 9.34 12.24 16.40
C ILE A 232 10.37 13.22 15.82
N LEU A 233 9.93 14.06 14.88
CA LEU A 233 10.79 14.99 14.15
C LEU A 233 10.62 16.40 14.71
N GLY A 234 11.66 16.95 15.33
CA GLY A 234 11.66 18.29 15.92
C GLY A 234 12.38 19.32 15.04
N PHE A 235 11.74 20.46 14.82
CA PHE A 235 12.27 21.55 14.00
C PHE A 235 12.12 22.90 14.71
N ARG A 236 13.21 23.66 14.80
CA ARG A 236 13.19 25.03 15.33
C ARG A 236 13.21 26.03 14.18
N ALA A 237 12.41 27.08 14.30
CA ALA A 237 12.39 28.23 13.42
C ALA A 237 12.46 29.50 14.26
N ASP A 238 13.27 30.46 13.82
CA ASP A 238 13.45 31.75 14.47
C ASP A 238 13.08 32.87 13.46
N PRO A 239 12.30 33.89 13.84
CA PRO A 239 11.69 34.14 15.15
C PRO A 239 10.45 33.28 15.42
N GLN A 240 9.89 33.33 16.64
CA GLN A 240 8.73 32.52 17.05
C GLN A 240 7.49 32.71 16.17
N GLU A 241 7.31 33.88 15.55
CA GLU A 241 6.20 34.11 14.61
C GLU A 241 6.28 33.19 13.39
N LEU A 242 7.50 32.92 12.89
CA LEU A 242 7.71 31.99 11.78
C LEU A 242 7.32 30.56 12.17
N LEU A 243 7.67 30.15 13.39
CA LEU A 243 7.28 28.84 13.93
C LEU A 243 5.76 28.67 13.98
N ALA A 244 5.05 29.70 14.46
CA ALA A 244 3.59 29.71 14.51
C ALA A 244 2.96 29.66 13.11
N GLN A 245 3.53 30.37 12.13
CA GLN A 245 3.09 30.35 10.73
C GLN A 245 3.28 28.97 10.10
N LEU A 246 4.45 28.36 10.28
CA LEU A 246 4.76 27.00 9.80
C LEU A 246 3.81 25.96 10.40
N HIS A 247 3.60 26.01 11.72
CA HIS A 247 2.66 25.11 12.40
C HIS A 247 1.25 25.22 11.82
N LYS A 248 0.74 26.46 11.67
CA LYS A 248 -0.59 26.71 11.10
C LYS A 248 -0.69 26.24 9.65
N GLN A 249 0.29 26.55 8.81
CA GLN A 249 0.28 26.17 7.39
C GLN A 249 0.30 24.65 7.21
N ILE A 250 1.24 23.96 7.86
CA ILE A 250 1.39 22.50 7.76
C ILE A 250 0.15 21.80 8.33
N SER A 251 -0.41 22.29 9.45
CA SER A 251 -1.63 21.73 10.04
C SER A 251 -2.85 21.89 9.12
N ASN A 252 -2.99 23.04 8.47
CA ASN A 252 -4.08 23.29 7.52
C ASN A 252 -3.95 22.41 6.27
N LEU A 253 -2.74 22.31 5.69
CA LEU A 253 -2.49 21.45 4.53
C LEU A 253 -2.71 19.98 4.86
N HIS A 254 -2.26 19.52 6.03
CA HIS A 254 -2.55 18.17 6.51
C HIS A 254 -4.07 17.93 6.62
N LYS A 255 -4.83 18.88 7.19
CA LYS A 255 -6.30 18.76 7.29
C LYS A 255 -6.98 18.70 5.92
N VAL A 256 -6.54 19.53 4.97
CA VAL A 256 -7.08 19.54 3.59
C VAL A 256 -6.73 18.23 2.87
N PHE A 257 -5.48 17.78 2.97
CA PHE A 257 -5.02 16.51 2.39
C PHE A 257 -5.83 15.32 2.89
N SER A 258 -6.15 15.27 4.19
CA SER A 258 -6.90 14.17 4.80
C SER A 258 -8.33 14.03 4.27
N GLN A 259 -8.94 15.10 3.74
CA GLN A 259 -10.29 15.04 3.16
C GLN A 259 -10.30 14.37 1.78
N THR A 260 -9.25 14.56 0.98
CA THR A 260 -9.13 13.95 -0.34
C THR A 260 -7.64 13.67 -0.62
N PRO A 261 -7.11 12.55 -0.09
CA PRO A 261 -5.69 12.24 -0.20
C PRO A 261 -5.26 12.04 -1.65
N VAL A 262 -4.11 12.62 -2.01
CA VAL A 262 -3.45 12.36 -3.28
C VAL A 262 -2.47 11.21 -3.09
N PHE A 263 -2.80 10.04 -3.64
CA PHE A 263 -1.96 8.85 -3.51
C PHE A 263 -0.84 8.77 -4.56
N GLY A 264 -0.87 9.58 -5.62
CA GLY A 264 0.19 9.64 -6.64
C GLY A 264 0.14 8.54 -7.71
N VAL A 265 -0.87 7.67 -7.67
CA VAL A 265 -1.04 6.59 -8.65
C VAL A 265 -1.81 7.13 -9.86
N GLU A 266 -1.08 7.47 -10.90
CA GLU A 266 -1.65 7.95 -12.17
C GLU A 266 -1.71 6.82 -13.18
N TYR A 267 -2.91 6.53 -13.67
CA TYR A 267 -3.12 5.65 -14.80
C TYR A 267 -4.39 6.05 -15.52
N SER A 268 -4.29 6.19 -16.84
CA SER A 268 -5.42 6.47 -17.70
C SER A 268 -5.52 5.38 -18.76
N ILE A 269 -6.76 4.96 -19.00
CA ILE A 269 -7.06 3.94 -19.99
C ILE A 269 -7.25 4.63 -21.33
N GLU A 270 -6.24 4.55 -22.21
CA GLU A 270 -6.40 4.94 -23.61
C GLU A 270 -7.33 3.92 -24.31
N GLU A 271 -8.35 4.42 -25.00
CA GLU A 271 -9.50 3.68 -25.59
C GLU A 271 -10.56 3.16 -24.60
N LYS A 272 -11.61 3.96 -24.35
CA LYS A 272 -12.90 3.43 -23.90
C LYS A 272 -13.60 2.76 -25.09
N SER A 273 -13.46 1.45 -25.28
CA SER A 273 -14.63 0.69 -25.74
C SER A 273 -15.69 0.87 -24.66
N GLY A 274 -16.89 1.32 -25.02
CA GLY A 274 -17.95 1.79 -24.11
C GLY A 274 -18.26 0.86 -22.92
N PRO A 275 -19.09 1.32 -21.96
CA PRO A 275 -19.30 0.60 -20.69
C PRO A 275 -19.91 -0.79 -20.96
N THR A 276 -19.08 -1.83 -20.94
CA THR A 276 -19.55 -3.22 -20.97
C THR A 276 -19.71 -3.73 -19.55
N GLY A 277 -20.83 -3.35 -18.93
CA GLY A 277 -21.27 -3.91 -17.65
C GLY A 277 -22.07 -2.92 -16.82
N PRO A 278 -23.11 -3.37 -16.10
CA PRO A 278 -23.92 -2.47 -15.28
C PRO A 278 -23.04 -1.82 -14.21
N LYS A 279 -23.29 -0.52 -13.95
CA LYS A 279 -22.82 0.15 -12.74
C LYS A 279 -23.28 -0.67 -11.53
N MET A 280 -22.43 -0.78 -10.50
CA MET A 280 -22.81 -1.40 -9.23
C MET A 280 -24.25 -1.00 -8.89
N PRO A 281 -25.19 -1.95 -8.72
CA PRO A 281 -26.45 -1.60 -8.12
C PRO A 281 -26.11 -1.10 -6.72
N ASN A 282 -26.51 0.14 -6.42
CA ASN A 282 -26.59 0.63 -5.05
C ASN A 282 -27.52 -0.34 -4.32
N LEU A 283 -26.95 -1.28 -3.56
CA LEU A 283 -27.72 -2.22 -2.76
C LEU A 283 -27.44 -1.90 -1.30
N GLU A 284 -28.31 -1.04 -0.77
CA GLU A 284 -28.73 -1.17 0.62
C GLU A 284 -29.62 -2.41 0.69
N ASP A 285 -29.01 -3.58 0.88
CA ASP A 285 -29.75 -4.79 1.23
C ASP A 285 -29.43 -5.14 2.69
N ASP A 286 -30.47 -5.18 3.51
CA ASP A 286 -30.46 -5.69 4.88
C ASP A 286 -30.18 -7.20 4.85
N VAL A 287 -28.90 -7.56 4.87
CA VAL A 287 -28.47 -8.96 4.86
C VAL A 287 -28.37 -9.46 6.30
N GLN A 288 -29.34 -10.28 6.73
CA GLN A 288 -29.28 -11.03 7.99
C GLN A 288 -28.09 -12.01 7.98
N ILE A 289 -27.22 -11.90 8.98
CA ILE A 289 -26.03 -12.73 9.15
C ILE A 289 -26.46 -14.14 9.59
N VAL A 290 -26.52 -15.08 8.66
CA VAL A 290 -26.53 -16.52 8.98
C VAL A 290 -25.07 -17.00 9.04
N PRO A 291 -24.60 -17.58 10.16
CA PRO A 291 -23.28 -18.17 10.26
C PRO A 291 -23.22 -19.47 9.43
N GLY A 292 -22.33 -19.52 8.44
CA GLY A 292 -21.91 -20.75 7.76
C GLY A 292 -20.66 -21.33 8.43
N GLU A 293 -20.39 -22.62 8.20
CA GLU A 293 -19.34 -23.40 8.87
C GLU A 293 -17.95 -22.72 8.91
N ASP A 294 -17.33 -22.77 10.09
CA ASP A 294 -16.14 -22.04 10.54
C ASP A 294 -14.82 -22.47 9.86
N VAL A 295 -14.68 -22.26 8.55
CA VAL A 295 -13.36 -22.32 7.89
C VAL A 295 -12.92 -20.90 7.56
N GLU A 296 -11.77 -20.49 8.12
CA GLU A 296 -11.19 -19.18 7.85
C GLU A 296 -10.86 -19.05 6.33
N PRO A 297 -11.48 -18.11 5.59
CA PRO A 297 -11.34 -18.02 4.14
C PRO A 297 -9.89 -17.85 3.65
N SER A 298 -9.02 -17.28 4.49
CA SER A 298 -7.61 -17.03 4.22
C SER A 298 -6.80 -18.31 3.93
N LEU A 299 -7.19 -19.44 4.55
CA LEU A 299 -6.50 -20.73 4.45
C LEU A 299 -6.48 -21.29 3.02
N LEU A 300 -7.49 -20.95 2.22
CA LEU A 300 -7.60 -21.41 0.83
C LEU A 300 -6.55 -20.77 -0.10
N TYR A 301 -5.95 -19.66 0.33
CA TYR A 301 -5.07 -18.84 -0.50
C TYR A 301 -3.59 -18.93 -0.09
N TYR A 302 -3.20 -19.80 0.84
CA TYR A 302 -1.79 -19.94 1.18
C TYR A 302 -0.95 -20.43 -0.01
N ALA A 303 0.14 -19.71 -0.27
CA ALA A 303 1.06 -20.02 -1.37
C ALA A 303 1.81 -21.34 -1.16
N GLU A 304 2.04 -21.73 0.10
CA GLU A 304 2.84 -22.89 0.50
C GLU A 304 1.95 -24.09 0.91
N GLY A 305 0.65 -24.03 0.59
CA GLY A 305 -0.37 -25.00 1.02
C GLY A 305 -0.78 -24.81 2.49
N GLN A 306 -1.56 -25.75 3.06
CA GLN A 306 -2.02 -25.69 4.47
C GLN A 306 -0.89 -25.66 5.52
N LYS A 307 0.38 -25.67 5.09
CA LYS A 307 1.57 -25.55 5.94
C LYS A 307 2.07 -24.11 5.98
N ALA A 308 1.20 -23.15 6.29
CA ALA A 308 1.65 -21.90 6.90
C ALA A 308 2.10 -22.22 8.34
N ALA A 309 3.13 -23.06 8.48
CA ALA A 309 3.90 -23.07 9.71
C ALA A 309 4.63 -21.72 9.71
N GLU A 310 4.54 -21.00 10.83
CA GLU A 310 5.27 -19.77 11.07
C GLU A 310 6.70 -19.91 10.53
N ALA A 311 7.11 -18.98 9.66
CA ALA A 311 8.46 -18.96 9.14
C ALA A 311 9.42 -18.96 10.33
N LYS A 312 10.20 -20.05 10.50
CA LYS A 312 11.05 -20.19 11.67
C LYS A 312 12.19 -19.19 11.61
N GLU A 313 12.78 -18.91 12.78
CA GLU A 313 13.89 -17.97 12.84
C GLU A 313 15.07 -18.44 11.96
N PRO A 314 15.73 -17.52 11.23
CA PRO A 314 16.89 -17.86 10.43
C PRO A 314 18.07 -18.20 11.35
N VAL A 315 18.66 -19.38 11.15
CA VAL A 315 19.84 -19.87 11.86
C VAL A 315 21.02 -20.03 10.92
N PHE A 316 22.24 -19.88 11.44
CA PHE A 316 23.44 -20.14 10.65
C PHE A 316 23.65 -21.65 10.50
N SER A 317 23.74 -22.15 9.27
CA SER A 317 24.14 -23.53 8.96
C SER A 317 25.65 -23.57 8.68
N PRO A 318 26.46 -24.20 9.56
CA PRO A 318 27.90 -24.36 9.31
C PRO A 318 28.20 -25.24 8.09
N GLU A 319 27.31 -26.20 7.80
CA GLU A 319 27.45 -27.13 6.67
C GLU A 319 27.35 -26.40 5.32
N LEU A 320 26.43 -25.45 5.21
CA LEU A 320 26.21 -24.68 3.98
C LEU A 320 26.97 -23.35 3.96
N GLY A 321 27.44 -22.87 5.12
CA GLY A 321 28.00 -21.52 5.26
C GLY A 321 26.98 -20.41 5.01
N LEU A 322 25.68 -20.70 5.18
CA LEU A 322 24.56 -19.81 4.86
C LEU A 322 23.60 -19.69 6.05
N ALA A 323 22.84 -18.60 6.09
CA ALA A 323 21.65 -18.52 6.93
C ALA A 323 20.51 -19.32 6.29
N ILE A 324 19.93 -20.25 7.03
CA ILE A 324 18.80 -21.08 6.61
C ILE A 324 17.66 -20.97 7.62
N GLU A 325 16.44 -21.32 7.21
CA GLU A 325 15.36 -21.52 8.16
C GLU A 325 15.71 -22.69 9.11
N GLU A 326 15.37 -22.56 10.40
CA GLU A 326 15.58 -23.65 11.35
C GLU A 326 14.89 -24.95 10.88
N LEU A 327 15.67 -26.03 10.85
CA LEU A 327 15.16 -27.34 10.42
C LEU A 327 14.08 -27.86 11.37
N ARG A 328 13.23 -28.76 10.88
CA ARG A 328 12.28 -29.48 11.75
C ARG A 328 13.05 -30.46 12.65
N GLU A 329 12.51 -30.75 13.82
CA GLU A 329 13.10 -31.75 14.72
C GLU A 329 13.33 -33.07 13.96
N GLY A 330 14.57 -33.57 14.02
CA GLY A 330 14.98 -34.81 13.36
C GLY A 330 15.33 -34.68 11.87
N ALA A 331 15.17 -33.52 11.24
CA ALA A 331 15.60 -33.29 9.85
C ALA A 331 17.04 -32.77 9.78
N THR A 332 17.82 -33.29 8.84
CA THR A 332 19.16 -32.79 8.48
C THR A 332 19.16 -32.23 7.06
N VAL A 333 20.13 -31.36 6.73
CA VAL A 333 20.28 -30.79 5.38
C VAL A 333 20.40 -31.92 4.34
N ASP A 334 21.25 -32.89 4.61
CA ASP A 334 21.46 -34.06 3.74
C ASP A 334 20.18 -34.90 3.55
N SER A 335 19.38 -35.09 4.61
CA SER A 335 18.12 -35.84 4.52
C SER A 335 17.04 -35.12 3.71
N LEU A 336 17.09 -33.78 3.64
CA LEU A 336 16.17 -32.98 2.84
C LEU A 336 16.62 -32.84 1.38
N TRP A 337 17.93 -32.96 1.13
CA TRP A 337 18.51 -32.86 -0.21
C TRP A 337 18.47 -34.18 -0.97
N SER A 338 18.67 -35.29 -0.25
CA SER A 338 18.67 -36.63 -0.85
C SER A 338 17.28 -37.02 -1.33
N VAL A 339 17.15 -37.32 -2.62
CA VAL A 339 15.95 -37.90 -3.20
C VAL A 339 16.08 -39.42 -3.10
N ILE A 340 15.17 -40.09 -2.37
CA ILE A 340 15.05 -41.55 -2.36
C ILE A 340 14.33 -42.02 -3.63
#